data_AF-A0A2P2DB09-F1
#
_entry.id   AF-A0A2P2DB09-F1
#
_cell.length_a   1.000
_cell.length_b   1.000
_cell.length_c   1.000
_cell.angle_alpha   90.00
_cell.angle_beta   90.00
_cell.angle_gamma   90.00
#
_symmetry.space_group_name_H-M   'P 1'
#
loop_
_entity.id
_entity.type
_entity.pdbx_description
1 polymer ?
#
loop_
_entity_poly.entity_id
_entity_poly.type
_entity_poly.pdbx_seq_one_letter_code
_entity_poly.pdbx_strand_id
1 'polypeptide(L)'
;MSVKLQTTPGFEEMKHAYFPLVLSFCKRTLSVWIVNVLGPTDQFVMRHRILNGTLFAGLIAMLVGLGSEFFREGFEMGGLLALWAAFGSTILFYYLSRVKRYFQILIIPTFIISSLTACLQIKYSGGIVSANVMLLAPILVLNMLILGKKWDSVAIVFFVSLLFVINEIQNGFPHWFSDYSSLKARSEDFLITAVSVLLLLGLMLRTLNRSYEDAIMEVSRLKSQQDGDYYLTSLLTRPLSGIRNHSKSVSFLSYVKQKKSFHFKDREYELGGDICVTDHIVLRGRRYCVFANGDAMGKSMQGAGGVLVFGTAFRALIERTNREGILSYYFPERWLHTALNDLNNVFEGFDGSMSMSLLFGLVDEKNGYMYYINAEHPFPIRYREGKAQFLSEQATNFKLGMQKERAKIETCWIRPGDTIILGSDGRDDLDLGMDESKNRVINFDHTSILRQVEETKGEVSALGLRLQSIGELTDDLSFLSIKFQPIEHPRMNFRSKTIEKCILLVEKDQNLEALQVLEKELAIENENPLFWKVLYQLYRKLGRYSLAGQAAESFSNLHPSGLQMIWNGVIQYAKAGMIEEAIDLAERLYSRKPDVLPVLKVLIKLYQKSKRPERAKEVVSIYHKLKSSTN
;
A
#
# COMPACT_ATOMS: atom_id res chain seq x y z
N MET A 1 -55.51 -41.50 54.87
CA MET A 1 -54.44 -41.96 53.95
C MET A 1 -53.99 -40.74 53.17
N SER A 2 -52.75 -40.27 53.18
CA SER A 2 -51.48 -41.00 53.15
C SER A 2 -50.36 -40.14 53.75
N VAL A 3 -49.49 -40.80 54.51
CA VAL A 3 -48.27 -40.27 55.14
C VAL A 3 -47.30 -39.77 54.06
N LYS A 4 -46.80 -38.54 54.21
CA LYS A 4 -45.63 -38.04 53.47
C LYS A 4 -44.37 -38.66 54.08
N LEU A 5 -43.75 -39.59 53.36
CA LEU A 5 -42.40 -40.09 53.65
C LEU A 5 -41.37 -39.10 53.08
N GLN A 6 -40.56 -38.56 53.98
CA GLN A 6 -39.34 -37.81 53.69
C GLN A 6 -38.27 -38.82 53.23
N THR A 7 -37.87 -38.78 51.96
CA THR A 7 -36.67 -39.48 51.47
C THR A 7 -35.57 -38.45 51.24
N THR A 8 -34.48 -38.61 51.98
CA THR A 8 -33.18 -37.94 51.83
C THR A 8 -32.69 -37.96 50.37
N PRO A 9 -32.09 -36.87 49.85
CA PRO A 9 -31.48 -36.88 48.53
C PRO A 9 -30.19 -37.71 48.57
N GLY A 10 -30.26 -38.90 47.97
CA GLY A 10 -29.13 -39.81 47.82
C GLY A 10 -28.30 -39.45 46.59
N PHE A 11 -27.00 -39.25 46.81
CA PHE A 11 -25.82 -39.63 46.00
C PHE A 11 -25.76 -39.50 44.45
N GLU A 12 -26.87 -39.50 43.71
CA GLU A 12 -26.89 -39.45 42.24
C GLU A 12 -26.87 -38.02 41.68
N GLU A 13 -27.49 -37.04 42.35
CA GLU A 13 -27.46 -35.64 41.90
C GLU A 13 -26.06 -34.99 42.03
N MET A 14 -25.22 -35.46 42.95
CA MET A 14 -23.83 -34.99 43.06
C MET A 14 -22.94 -35.50 41.91
N LYS A 15 -23.23 -36.65 41.28
CA LYS A 15 -22.39 -37.17 40.18
C LYS A 15 -22.55 -36.35 38.90
N HIS A 16 -23.73 -35.85 38.58
CA HIS A 16 -23.98 -35.13 37.32
C HIS A 16 -23.45 -33.69 37.28
N ALA A 17 -23.37 -33.01 38.43
CA ALA A 17 -22.83 -31.63 38.50
C ALA A 17 -21.29 -31.59 38.66
N TYR A 18 -20.71 -32.53 39.42
CA TYR A 18 -19.26 -32.53 39.69
C TYR A 18 -18.43 -33.13 38.55
N PHE A 19 -18.96 -34.07 37.77
CA PHE A 19 -18.16 -34.75 36.74
C PHE A 19 -17.66 -33.81 35.62
N PRO A 20 -18.48 -32.94 34.99
CA PRO A 20 -17.99 -31.98 34.01
C PRO A 20 -17.11 -30.88 34.63
N LEU A 21 -17.35 -30.53 35.91
CA LEU A 21 -16.53 -29.56 36.64
C LEU A 21 -15.13 -30.11 36.91
N VAL A 22 -15.03 -31.36 37.37
CA VAL A 22 -13.78 -32.11 37.57
C VAL A 22 -13.07 -32.34 36.24
N LEU A 23 -13.78 -32.65 35.16
CA LEU A 23 -13.19 -32.81 33.82
C LEU A 23 -12.60 -31.49 33.30
N SER A 24 -13.30 -30.35 33.52
CA SER A 24 -12.81 -29.03 33.14
C SER A 24 -11.63 -28.58 34.01
N PHE A 25 -11.66 -28.90 35.30
CA PHE A 25 -10.58 -28.64 36.25
C PHE A 25 -9.35 -29.48 35.88
N CYS A 26 -9.51 -30.77 35.61
CA CYS A 26 -8.44 -31.64 35.08
C CYS A 26 -7.90 -31.16 33.75
N LYS A 27 -8.74 -30.71 32.81
CA LYS A 27 -8.26 -30.13 31.54
C LYS A 27 -7.45 -28.86 31.77
N ARG A 28 -7.88 -27.99 32.69
CA ARG A 28 -7.21 -26.72 33.01
C ARG A 28 -5.88 -26.96 33.75
N THR A 29 -5.85 -27.81 34.77
CA THR A 29 -4.61 -28.19 35.48
C THR A 29 -3.63 -28.91 34.55
N LEU A 30 -4.13 -29.82 33.69
CA LEU A 30 -3.32 -30.48 32.68
C LEU A 30 -2.76 -29.49 31.65
N SER A 31 -3.55 -28.49 31.23
CA SER A 31 -3.07 -27.44 30.30
C SER A 31 -1.97 -26.57 30.90
N VAL A 32 -2.09 -26.18 32.17
CA VAL A 32 -1.08 -25.40 32.90
C VAL A 32 0.19 -26.24 33.09
N TRP A 33 0.03 -27.52 33.40
CA TRP A 33 1.14 -28.46 33.54
C TRP A 33 1.86 -28.69 32.21
N ILE A 34 1.14 -28.83 31.10
CA ILE A 34 1.70 -28.96 29.75
C ILE A 34 2.48 -27.69 29.35
N VAL A 35 1.97 -26.50 29.67
CA VAL A 35 2.71 -25.24 29.42
C VAL A 35 3.98 -25.17 30.26
N ASN A 36 3.95 -25.62 31.52
CA ASN A 36 5.14 -25.69 32.37
C ASN A 36 6.21 -26.63 31.79
N VAL A 37 5.79 -27.79 31.27
CA VAL A 37 6.65 -28.81 30.66
C VAL A 37 7.23 -28.34 29.32
N LEU A 38 6.42 -27.79 28.42
CA LEU A 38 6.86 -27.38 27.09
C LEU A 38 7.65 -26.05 27.09
N GLY A 39 7.33 -25.17 28.04
CA GLY A 39 7.77 -23.78 28.04
C GLY A 39 6.70 -22.84 27.47
N PRO A 40 6.65 -21.58 27.96
CA PRO A 40 5.66 -20.62 27.53
C PRO A 40 5.95 -20.12 26.09
N THR A 41 4.89 -19.76 25.38
CA THR A 41 4.90 -19.43 23.93
C THR A 41 5.65 -18.13 23.60
N ASP A 42 5.83 -17.25 24.58
CA ASP A 42 6.57 -16.00 24.49
C ASP A 42 8.09 -16.21 24.44
N GLN A 43 8.60 -17.31 25.01
CA GLN A 43 10.04 -17.56 25.17
C GLN A 43 10.56 -18.74 24.34
N PHE A 44 9.70 -19.65 23.91
CA PHE A 44 10.09 -20.87 23.21
C PHE A 44 9.43 -20.96 21.82
N VAL A 45 10.26 -20.96 20.78
CA VAL A 45 9.84 -21.24 19.40
C VAL A 45 9.31 -22.66 19.31
N MET A 46 8.37 -22.91 18.40
CA MET A 46 7.67 -24.19 18.21
C MET A 46 8.59 -25.43 18.29
N ARG A 47 9.72 -25.42 17.57
CA ARG A 47 10.68 -26.56 17.56
C ARG A 47 11.26 -26.87 18.95
N HIS A 48 11.41 -25.86 19.79
CA HIS A 48 11.99 -26.00 21.13
C HIS A 48 10.97 -26.59 22.10
N ARG A 49 9.69 -26.19 21.94
CA ARG A 49 8.57 -26.76 22.69
C ARG A 49 8.38 -28.23 22.34
N ILE A 50 8.49 -28.57 21.05
CA ILE A 50 8.49 -29.97 20.58
C ILE A 50 9.64 -30.75 21.25
N LEU A 51 10.88 -30.25 21.20
CA LEU A 51 12.04 -30.89 21.85
C LEU A 51 11.84 -31.12 23.35
N ASN A 52 11.33 -30.13 24.08
CA ASN A 52 11.04 -30.27 25.52
C ASN A 52 9.96 -31.32 25.78
N GLY A 53 8.88 -31.30 25.00
CA GLY A 53 7.79 -32.27 25.10
C GLY A 53 8.25 -33.69 24.82
N THR A 54 9.17 -33.86 23.86
CA THR A 54 9.70 -35.16 23.50
C THR A 54 10.71 -35.70 24.50
N LEU A 55 11.60 -34.84 25.03
CA LEU A 55 12.54 -35.23 26.09
C LEU A 55 11.76 -35.65 27.35
N PHE A 56 10.70 -34.93 27.67
CA PHE A 56 9.83 -35.27 28.79
C PHE A 56 9.06 -36.59 28.57
N ALA A 57 8.50 -36.81 27.38
CA ALA A 57 7.85 -38.09 27.04
C ALA A 57 8.84 -39.27 27.08
N GLY A 58 10.06 -39.06 26.59
CA GLY A 58 11.16 -40.02 26.67
C GLY A 58 11.54 -40.35 28.12
N LEU A 59 11.59 -39.36 29.00
CA LEU A 59 11.86 -39.54 30.44
C LEU A 59 10.80 -40.42 31.10
N ILE A 60 9.52 -40.21 30.79
CA ILE A 60 8.43 -41.07 31.28
C ILE A 60 8.58 -42.50 30.77
N ALA A 61 8.85 -42.68 29.47
CA ALA A 61 9.01 -44.02 28.89
C ALA A 61 10.21 -44.77 29.47
N MET A 62 11.35 -44.07 29.68
CA MET A 62 12.52 -44.66 30.32
C MET A 62 12.27 -45.01 31.79
N LEU A 63 11.45 -44.22 32.51
CA LEU A 63 11.05 -44.54 33.88
C LEU A 63 10.19 -45.81 33.95
N VAL A 64 9.25 -45.98 33.00
CA VAL A 64 8.46 -47.22 32.87
C VAL A 64 9.37 -48.40 32.56
N GLY A 65 10.30 -48.26 31.60
CA GLY A 65 11.27 -49.31 31.25
C GLY A 65 12.20 -49.69 32.40
N LEU A 66 12.75 -48.71 33.13
CA LEU A 66 13.56 -48.97 34.33
C LEU A 66 12.75 -49.68 35.42
N GLY A 67 11.49 -49.29 35.61
CA GLY A 67 10.58 -49.93 36.54
C GLY A 67 10.30 -51.40 36.19
N SER A 68 10.13 -51.72 34.91
CA SER A 68 9.88 -53.10 34.47
C SER A 68 11.08 -54.03 34.65
N GLU A 69 12.31 -53.53 34.53
CA GLU A 69 13.52 -54.34 34.70
C GLU A 69 13.66 -54.92 36.13
N PHE A 70 13.02 -54.31 37.14
CA PHE A 70 12.99 -54.87 38.50
C PHE A 70 12.10 -56.11 38.65
N PHE A 71 11.17 -56.33 37.72
CA PHE A 71 10.21 -57.43 37.77
C PHE A 71 10.49 -58.53 36.74
N ARG A 72 11.46 -58.32 35.83
CA ARG A 72 11.79 -59.25 34.74
C ARG A 72 12.69 -60.40 35.23
N GLU A 73 12.38 -61.62 34.79
CA GLU A 73 13.21 -62.81 35.03
C GLU A 73 14.41 -62.82 34.08
N GLY A 74 15.64 -62.91 34.58
CA GLY A 74 16.87 -62.89 33.78
C GLY A 74 17.38 -61.48 33.52
N PHE A 75 18.63 -61.22 33.92
CA PHE A 75 19.16 -59.87 34.06
C PHE A 75 20.48 -59.72 33.29
N GLU A 76 20.53 -58.77 32.35
CA GLU A 76 21.77 -58.38 31.68
C GLU A 76 22.19 -56.96 32.06
N MET A 77 23.32 -56.86 32.78
CA MET A 77 23.88 -55.59 33.27
C MET A 77 24.07 -54.53 32.15
N GLY A 78 24.36 -54.97 30.92
CA GLY A 78 24.67 -54.08 29.80
C GLY A 78 23.49 -53.22 29.34
N GLY A 79 22.29 -53.83 29.21
CA GLY A 79 21.07 -53.12 28.83
C GLY A 79 20.64 -52.12 29.91
N LEU A 80 20.67 -52.54 31.18
CA LEU A 80 20.28 -51.66 32.29
C LEU A 80 21.19 -50.42 32.40
N LEU A 81 22.51 -50.60 32.27
CA LEU A 81 23.46 -49.47 32.30
C LEU A 81 23.21 -48.48 31.16
N ALA A 82 22.91 -48.98 29.95
CA ALA A 82 22.57 -48.14 28.82
C ALA A 82 21.29 -47.33 29.05
N LEU A 83 20.27 -47.92 29.69
CA LEU A 83 19.01 -47.25 30.00
C LEU A 83 19.18 -46.17 31.07
N TRP A 84 19.96 -46.43 32.13
CA TRP A 84 20.29 -45.43 33.15
C TRP A 84 21.11 -44.26 32.58
N ALA A 85 22.08 -44.53 31.71
CA ALA A 85 22.86 -43.50 31.05
C ALA A 85 21.99 -42.59 30.16
N ALA A 86 21.02 -43.18 29.45
CA ALA A 86 20.05 -42.45 28.64
C ALA A 86 19.11 -41.60 29.50
N PHE A 87 18.63 -42.15 30.61
CA PHE A 87 17.76 -41.46 31.57
C PHE A 87 18.45 -40.23 32.17
N GLY A 88 19.68 -40.38 32.67
CA GLY A 88 20.48 -39.27 33.19
C GLY A 88 20.77 -38.20 32.13
N SER A 89 21.11 -38.63 30.91
CA SER A 89 21.37 -37.72 29.79
C SER A 89 20.12 -36.96 29.36
N THR A 90 18.94 -37.61 29.37
CA THR A 90 17.65 -36.99 29.04
C THR A 90 17.23 -35.95 30.08
N ILE A 91 17.47 -36.21 31.38
CA ILE A 91 17.28 -35.21 32.45
C ILE A 91 18.17 -33.99 32.21
N LEU A 92 19.46 -34.22 31.93
CA LEU A 92 20.41 -33.15 31.66
C LEU A 92 20.00 -32.33 30.43
N PHE A 93 19.62 -32.99 29.33
CA PHE A 93 19.19 -32.33 28.10
C PHE A 93 17.89 -31.56 28.30
N TYR A 94 16.94 -32.12 29.05
CA TYR A 94 15.71 -31.41 29.41
C TYR A 94 16.03 -30.16 30.23
N TYR A 95 16.92 -30.24 31.22
CA TYR A 95 17.37 -29.07 31.99
C TYR A 95 18.09 -28.02 31.12
N LEU A 96 19.03 -28.45 30.27
CA LEU A 96 19.78 -27.56 29.39
C LEU A 96 18.89 -26.88 28.35
N SER A 97 17.89 -27.60 27.82
CA SER A 97 16.90 -27.08 26.89
C SER A 97 15.90 -26.15 27.59
N ARG A 98 15.27 -26.61 28.67
CA ARG A 98 14.16 -25.90 29.34
C ARG A 98 14.61 -24.72 30.20
N VAL A 99 15.75 -24.82 30.88
CA VAL A 99 16.22 -23.84 31.87
C VAL A 99 17.36 -22.99 31.32
N LYS A 100 18.38 -23.62 30.71
CA LYS A 100 19.57 -22.91 30.19
C LYS A 100 19.42 -22.43 28.73
N ARG A 101 18.37 -22.83 28.02
CA ARG A 101 18.02 -22.39 26.66
C ARG A 101 19.06 -22.73 25.58
N TYR A 102 19.84 -23.81 25.75
CA TYR A 102 20.85 -24.25 24.78
C TYR A 102 20.30 -25.23 23.73
N PHE A 103 19.42 -24.76 22.84
CA PHE A 103 18.64 -25.66 21.98
C PHE A 103 19.41 -26.28 20.80
N GLN A 104 20.12 -25.47 20.02
CA GLN A 104 20.77 -25.93 18.78
C GLN A 104 21.84 -26.98 19.03
N ILE A 105 22.54 -26.86 20.17
CA ILE A 105 23.64 -27.76 20.56
C ILE A 105 23.09 -29.13 21.01
N LEU A 106 21.84 -29.22 21.46
CA LEU A 106 21.26 -30.44 22.04
C LEU A 106 20.61 -31.37 21.01
N ILE A 107 20.32 -30.90 19.80
CA ILE A 107 19.64 -31.70 18.77
C ILE A 107 20.46 -32.94 18.39
N ILE A 108 21.75 -32.75 18.08
CA ILE A 108 22.65 -33.83 17.65
C ILE A 108 22.96 -34.80 18.80
N PRO A 109 23.33 -34.36 20.02
CA PRO A 109 23.51 -35.27 21.15
C PRO A 109 22.26 -36.07 21.51
N THR A 110 21.06 -35.48 21.43
CA THR A 110 19.80 -36.18 21.68
C THR A 110 19.58 -37.30 20.65
N PHE A 111 19.86 -37.01 19.38
CA PHE A 111 19.81 -38.00 18.30
C PHE A 111 20.78 -39.17 18.54
N ILE A 112 22.04 -38.86 18.88
CA ILE A 112 23.09 -39.87 19.07
C ILE A 112 22.76 -40.76 20.28
N ILE A 113 22.44 -40.16 21.42
CA ILE A 113 22.19 -40.92 22.65
C ILE A 113 20.94 -41.78 22.51
N SER A 114 19.83 -41.25 21.97
CA SER A 114 18.62 -42.04 21.78
C SER A 114 18.83 -43.23 20.84
N SER A 115 19.53 -43.03 19.72
CA SER A 115 19.83 -44.10 18.75
C SER A 115 20.80 -45.15 19.33
N LEU A 116 21.85 -44.71 20.02
CA LEU A 116 22.83 -45.61 20.65
C LEU A 116 22.20 -46.45 21.75
N THR A 117 21.37 -45.84 22.61
CA THR A 117 20.64 -46.57 23.65
C THR A 117 19.73 -47.62 23.04
N ALA A 118 18.98 -47.30 21.98
CA ALA A 118 18.13 -48.28 21.30
C ALA A 118 18.95 -49.46 20.74
N CYS A 119 20.09 -49.19 20.09
CA CYS A 119 20.98 -50.25 19.60
C CYS A 119 21.51 -51.15 20.73
N LEU A 120 21.88 -50.57 21.88
CA LEU A 120 22.34 -51.33 23.04
C LEU A 120 21.21 -52.17 23.66
N GLN A 121 19.98 -51.64 23.72
CA GLN A 121 18.81 -52.40 24.17
C GLN A 121 18.51 -53.57 23.23
N ILE A 122 18.59 -53.35 21.91
CA ILE A 122 18.40 -54.41 20.91
C ILE A 122 19.47 -55.49 21.07
N LYS A 123 20.74 -55.09 21.26
CA LYS A 123 21.85 -56.02 21.47
C LYS A 123 21.63 -56.95 22.68
N TYR A 124 21.23 -56.37 23.81
CA TYR A 124 21.12 -57.08 25.10
C TYR A 124 19.72 -57.67 25.38
N SER A 125 18.84 -57.76 24.38
CA SER A 125 17.47 -58.29 24.57
C SER A 125 16.93 -58.97 23.32
N GLY A 126 17.68 -59.90 22.73
CA GLY A 126 17.19 -60.78 21.64
C GLY A 126 17.43 -60.29 20.21
N GLY A 127 18.22 -59.23 20.01
CA GLY A 127 18.56 -58.71 18.68
C GLY A 127 17.35 -58.24 17.88
N ILE A 128 17.27 -58.57 16.58
CA ILE A 128 16.19 -58.18 15.68
C ILE A 128 14.82 -58.75 16.09
N VAL A 129 14.81 -59.82 16.89
CA VAL A 129 13.60 -60.46 17.43
C VAL A 129 13.08 -59.74 18.68
N SER A 130 13.85 -58.76 19.18
CA SER A 130 13.54 -57.94 20.35
C SER A 130 12.33 -57.05 20.15
N ALA A 131 11.56 -56.85 21.23
CA ALA A 131 10.55 -55.81 21.29
C ALA A 131 11.15 -54.39 21.15
N ASN A 132 12.41 -54.20 21.56
CA ASN A 132 13.10 -52.91 21.53
C ASN A 132 13.30 -52.35 20.11
N VAL A 133 13.17 -53.17 19.07
CA VAL A 133 13.13 -52.70 17.68
C VAL A 133 11.98 -51.71 17.45
N MET A 134 10.85 -51.89 18.16
CA MET A 134 9.69 -50.99 18.08
C MET A 134 10.01 -49.56 18.58
N LEU A 135 11.04 -49.37 19.42
CA LEU A 135 11.46 -48.05 19.90
C LEU A 135 12.12 -47.19 18.81
N LEU A 136 12.60 -47.80 17.72
CA LEU A 136 13.19 -47.06 16.60
C LEU A 136 12.14 -46.18 15.88
N ALA A 137 10.87 -46.59 15.85
CA ALA A 137 9.79 -45.80 15.25
C ALA A 137 9.54 -44.45 15.95
N PRO A 138 9.31 -44.38 17.28
CA PRO A 138 9.21 -43.11 17.98
C PRO A 138 10.48 -42.26 17.88
N ILE A 139 11.68 -42.87 17.89
CA ILE A 139 12.95 -42.15 17.74
C ILE A 139 13.06 -41.54 16.33
N LEU A 140 12.63 -42.26 15.29
CA LEU A 140 12.53 -41.71 13.93
C LEU A 140 11.60 -40.50 13.88
N VAL A 141 10.37 -40.63 14.40
CA VAL A 141 9.40 -39.53 14.44
C VAL A 141 9.98 -38.33 15.20
N LEU A 142 10.65 -38.58 16.31
CA LEU A 142 11.31 -37.56 17.12
C LEU A 142 12.32 -36.77 16.29
N ASN A 143 13.16 -37.48 15.56
CA ASN A 143 14.22 -36.90 14.76
C ASN A 143 13.66 -36.08 13.59
N MET A 144 12.61 -36.57 12.92
CA MET A 144 11.91 -35.82 11.87
C MET A 144 11.32 -34.51 12.41
N LEU A 145 10.70 -34.55 13.59
CA LEU A 145 10.09 -33.36 14.20
C LEU A 145 11.11 -32.29 14.62
N ILE A 146 12.32 -32.70 15.02
CA ILE A 146 13.35 -31.77 15.51
C ILE A 146 14.26 -31.25 14.38
N LEU A 147 14.76 -32.13 13.50
CA LEU A 147 15.70 -31.77 12.41
C LEU A 147 14.99 -30.99 11.28
N GLY A 148 13.68 -31.21 11.12
CA GLY A 148 12.82 -30.51 10.17
C GLY A 148 12.92 -31.05 8.74
N LYS A 149 11.97 -30.63 7.90
CA LYS A 149 11.65 -31.21 6.57
C LYS A 149 12.83 -31.56 5.65
N LYS A 150 13.94 -30.80 5.71
CA LYS A 150 15.12 -31.05 4.87
C LYS A 150 15.82 -32.38 5.17
N TRP A 151 15.70 -32.89 6.40
CA TRP A 151 16.40 -34.06 6.89
C TRP A 151 15.51 -35.30 7.03
N ASP A 152 14.21 -35.18 6.76
CA ASP A 152 13.24 -36.27 6.91
C ASP A 152 13.64 -37.51 6.11
N SER A 153 13.99 -37.34 4.83
CA SER A 153 14.43 -38.45 3.97
C SER A 153 15.72 -39.09 4.47
N VAL A 154 16.66 -38.29 4.98
CA VAL A 154 17.94 -38.78 5.51
C VAL A 154 17.71 -39.61 6.78
N ALA A 155 16.84 -39.13 7.68
CA ALA A 155 16.49 -39.84 8.89
C ALA A 155 15.80 -41.18 8.59
N ILE A 156 14.85 -41.20 7.65
CA ILE A 156 14.15 -42.45 7.23
C ILE A 156 15.16 -43.46 6.69
N VAL A 157 16.03 -43.04 5.76
CA VAL A 157 17.06 -43.92 5.17
C VAL A 157 18.03 -44.43 6.24
N PHE A 158 18.43 -43.59 7.20
CA PHE A 158 19.30 -43.97 8.31
C PHE A 158 18.69 -45.09 9.17
N PHE A 159 17.45 -44.94 9.64
CA PHE A 159 16.81 -45.96 10.50
C PHE A 159 16.48 -47.24 9.75
N VAL A 160 16.12 -47.16 8.46
CA VAL A 160 15.93 -48.36 7.62
C VAL A 160 17.26 -49.10 7.44
N SER A 161 18.33 -48.37 7.10
CA SER A 161 19.68 -48.95 6.98
C SER A 161 20.15 -49.59 8.29
N LEU A 162 19.88 -48.93 9.43
CA LEU A 162 20.22 -49.45 10.76
C LEU A 162 19.59 -50.82 11.03
N LEU A 163 18.33 -51.06 10.63
CA LEU A 163 17.67 -52.36 10.77
C LEU A 163 18.37 -53.45 9.95
N PHE A 164 18.73 -53.16 8.70
CA PHE A 164 19.47 -54.10 7.85
C PHE A 164 20.85 -54.42 8.44
N VAL A 165 21.57 -53.41 8.93
CA VAL A 165 22.89 -53.60 9.56
C VAL A 165 22.77 -54.48 10.80
N ILE A 166 21.77 -54.25 11.66
CA ILE A 166 21.55 -55.09 12.86
C ILE A 166 21.28 -56.54 12.44
N ASN A 167 20.45 -56.76 11.42
CA ASN A 167 20.12 -58.11 10.91
C ASN A 167 21.37 -58.83 10.36
N GLU A 168 22.17 -58.16 9.53
CA GLU A 168 23.40 -58.74 8.97
C GLU A 168 24.43 -59.08 10.05
N ILE A 169 24.61 -58.19 11.03
CA ILE A 169 25.52 -58.42 12.16
C ILE A 169 25.05 -59.60 13.01
N GLN A 170 23.74 -59.75 13.25
CA GLN A 170 23.20 -60.87 14.02
C GLN A 170 23.39 -62.21 13.31
N ASN A 171 23.23 -62.24 11.99
CA ASN A 171 23.47 -63.44 11.19
C ASN A 171 24.97 -63.81 11.16
N GLY A 172 25.86 -62.82 11.09
CA GLY A 172 27.31 -63.03 11.07
C GLY A 172 27.93 -63.34 12.43
N PHE A 173 27.41 -62.76 13.51
CA PHE A 173 27.91 -62.91 14.88
C PHE A 173 26.78 -63.15 15.90
N PRO A 174 26.13 -64.33 15.88
CA PRO A 174 25.00 -64.62 16.78
C PRO A 174 25.35 -64.49 18.26
N HIS A 175 26.56 -64.90 18.65
CA HIS A 175 27.05 -64.84 20.04
C HIS A 175 27.23 -63.41 20.59
N TRP A 176 27.13 -62.38 19.75
CA TRP A 176 27.23 -60.99 20.20
C TRP A 176 25.92 -60.42 20.73
N PHE A 177 24.81 -61.10 20.42
CA PHE A 177 23.48 -60.79 20.92
C PHE A 177 23.12 -61.75 22.05
N SER A 178 22.43 -61.24 23.07
CA SER A 178 21.89 -62.09 24.11
C SER A 178 20.48 -62.53 23.81
N ASP A 179 20.17 -63.76 24.15
CA ASP A 179 18.83 -64.31 24.01
C ASP A 179 17.98 -64.03 25.26
N TYR A 180 16.66 -64.06 25.07
CA TYR A 180 15.72 -63.97 26.17
C TYR A 180 15.88 -65.16 27.12
N SER A 181 15.90 -64.87 28.42
CA SER A 181 15.96 -65.86 29.52
C SER A 181 14.78 -66.84 29.51
N SER A 182 13.58 -66.39 29.11
CA SER A 182 12.37 -67.20 29.02
C SER A 182 11.37 -66.63 28.02
N LEU A 183 10.45 -67.48 27.54
CA LEU A 183 9.32 -67.05 26.70
C LEU A 183 8.42 -66.04 27.42
N LYS A 184 8.30 -66.15 28.76
CA LYS A 184 7.56 -65.22 29.60
C LYS A 184 8.21 -63.84 29.61
N ALA A 185 9.53 -63.76 29.83
CA ALA A 185 10.29 -62.50 29.81
C ALA A 185 10.18 -61.78 28.46
N ARG A 186 10.17 -62.54 27.34
CA ARG A 186 9.93 -61.99 26.00
C ARG A 186 8.53 -61.39 25.86
N SER A 187 7.51 -62.06 26.37
CA SER A 187 6.12 -61.58 26.28
C SER A 187 5.89 -60.32 27.14
N GLU A 188 6.51 -60.24 28.31
CA GLU A 188 6.44 -59.09 29.21
C GLU A 188 7.15 -57.88 28.59
N ASP A 189 8.37 -58.06 28.07
CA ASP A 189 9.14 -57.04 27.38
C ASP A 189 8.40 -56.48 26.14
N PHE A 190 7.75 -57.36 25.37
CA PHE A 190 6.90 -56.97 24.24
C PHE A 190 5.72 -56.11 24.67
N LEU A 191 4.99 -56.52 25.72
CA LEU A 191 3.84 -55.77 26.22
C LEU A 191 4.26 -54.38 26.73
N ILE A 192 5.32 -54.32 27.54
CA ILE A 192 5.81 -53.06 28.13
C ILE A 192 6.32 -52.12 27.05
N THR A 193 7.09 -52.63 26.08
CA THR A 193 7.62 -51.82 24.99
C THR A 193 6.51 -51.33 24.07
N ALA A 194 5.52 -52.17 23.75
CA ALA A 194 4.36 -51.74 22.94
C ALA A 194 3.55 -50.64 23.64
N VAL A 195 3.28 -50.78 24.94
CA VAL A 195 2.60 -49.75 25.75
C VAL A 195 3.43 -48.46 25.78
N SER A 196 4.74 -48.57 25.95
CA SER A 196 5.66 -47.42 25.99
C SER A 196 5.73 -46.67 24.66
N VAL A 197 5.76 -47.40 23.53
CA VAL A 197 5.73 -46.81 22.18
C VAL A 197 4.42 -46.09 21.93
N LEU A 198 3.28 -46.69 22.26
CA LEU A 198 1.97 -46.07 22.10
C LEU A 198 1.83 -44.80 22.96
N LEU A 199 2.28 -44.87 24.21
CA LEU A 199 2.29 -43.73 25.12
C LEU A 199 3.16 -42.59 24.57
N LEU A 200 4.38 -42.90 24.12
CA LEU A 200 5.34 -41.91 23.65
C LEU A 200 4.86 -41.26 22.34
N LEU A 201 4.41 -42.05 21.35
CA LEU A 201 3.84 -41.51 20.11
C LEU A 201 2.58 -40.67 20.38
N GLY A 202 1.69 -41.12 21.28
CA GLY A 202 0.49 -40.38 21.66
C GLY A 202 0.82 -39.04 22.32
N LEU A 203 1.79 -39.02 23.25
CA LEU A 203 2.25 -37.78 23.88
C LEU A 203 2.91 -36.85 22.88
N MET A 204 3.74 -37.36 21.97
CA MET A 204 4.38 -36.57 20.91
C MET A 204 3.37 -35.95 19.94
N LEU A 205 2.39 -36.72 19.47
CA LEU A 205 1.36 -36.22 18.57
C LEU A 205 0.55 -35.11 19.26
N ARG A 206 0.26 -35.28 20.55
CA ARG A 206 -0.47 -34.29 21.35
C ARG A 206 0.32 -33.01 21.55
N THR A 207 1.62 -33.08 21.89
CA THR A 207 2.46 -31.89 22.05
C THR A 207 2.65 -31.14 20.73
N LEU A 208 2.76 -31.89 19.63
CA LEU A 208 2.80 -31.35 18.28
C LEU A 208 1.52 -30.60 17.91
N ASN A 209 0.35 -31.26 18.02
CA ASN A 209 -0.94 -30.64 17.69
C ASN A 209 -1.17 -29.38 18.53
N ARG A 210 -0.84 -29.43 19.83
CA ARG A 210 -0.93 -28.26 20.70
C ARG A 210 -0.01 -27.11 20.27
N SER A 211 1.22 -27.43 19.88
CA SER A 211 2.17 -26.41 19.41
C SER A 211 1.74 -25.79 18.08
N TYR A 212 1.10 -26.56 17.20
CA TYR A 212 0.49 -26.06 15.95
C TYR A 212 -0.71 -25.16 16.23
N GLU A 213 -1.63 -25.57 17.11
CA GLU A 213 -2.77 -24.74 17.53
C GLU A 213 -2.31 -23.39 18.07
N ASP A 214 -1.33 -23.38 18.98
CA ASP A 214 -0.80 -22.15 19.57
C ASP A 214 -0.18 -21.22 18.50
N ALA A 215 0.53 -21.79 17.51
CA ALA A 215 1.12 -21.01 16.42
C ALA A 215 0.06 -20.40 15.49
N ILE A 216 -0.98 -21.15 15.16
CA ILE A 216 -2.11 -20.66 14.34
C ILE A 216 -2.86 -19.55 15.09
N MET A 217 -3.13 -19.74 16.39
CA MET A 217 -3.76 -18.71 17.21
C MET A 217 -2.93 -17.43 17.25
N GLU A 218 -1.61 -17.53 17.38
CA GLU A 218 -0.74 -16.36 17.41
C GLU A 218 -0.72 -15.63 16.05
N VAL A 219 -0.58 -16.36 14.95
CA VAL A 219 -0.67 -15.76 13.59
C VAL A 219 -2.03 -15.11 13.37
N SER A 220 -3.12 -15.75 13.79
CA SER A 220 -4.47 -15.18 13.70
C SER A 220 -4.63 -13.92 14.55
N ARG A 221 -4.05 -13.89 15.75
CA ARG A 221 -4.07 -12.73 16.65
C ARG A 221 -3.31 -11.56 16.05
N LEU A 222 -2.10 -11.80 15.54
CA LEU A 222 -1.27 -10.79 14.87
C LEU A 222 -1.97 -10.25 13.61
N LYS A 223 -2.59 -11.12 12.81
CA LYS A 223 -3.38 -10.71 11.65
C LYS A 223 -4.57 -9.84 12.06
N SER A 224 -5.32 -10.24 13.09
CA SER A 224 -6.46 -9.45 13.58
C SER A 224 -6.04 -8.07 14.09
N GLN A 225 -4.87 -7.96 14.71
CA GLN A 225 -4.32 -6.68 15.15
C GLN A 225 -3.94 -5.80 13.94
N GLN A 226 -3.24 -6.38 12.97
CA GLN A 226 -2.86 -5.70 11.73
C GLN A 226 -4.08 -5.22 10.92
N ASP A 227 -5.11 -6.06 10.77
CA ASP A 227 -6.34 -5.68 10.07
C ASP A 227 -7.11 -4.57 10.82
N GLY A 228 -7.00 -4.54 12.16
CA GLY A 228 -7.50 -3.44 12.99
C GLY A 228 -6.78 -2.12 12.72
N ASP A 229 -5.45 -2.15 12.60
CA ASP A 229 -4.65 -0.97 12.27
C ASP A 229 -4.96 -0.48 10.84
N TYR A 230 -5.11 -1.39 9.87
CA TYR A 230 -5.53 -1.04 8.51
C TYR A 230 -6.92 -0.40 8.47
N TYR A 231 -7.86 -0.92 9.26
CA TYR A 231 -9.19 -0.34 9.38
C TYR A 231 -9.12 1.11 9.89
N LEU A 232 -8.37 1.36 10.96
CA LEU A 232 -8.20 2.71 11.51
C LEU A 232 -7.58 3.66 10.49
N THR A 233 -6.55 3.24 9.76
CA THR A 233 -5.95 4.07 8.70
C THR A 233 -6.95 4.36 7.59
N SER A 234 -7.75 3.39 7.16
CA SER A 234 -8.79 3.60 6.13
C SER A 234 -9.86 4.62 6.57
N LEU A 235 -10.18 4.69 7.87
CA LEU A 235 -11.09 5.70 8.43
C LEU A 235 -10.48 7.10 8.42
N LEU A 236 -9.15 7.22 8.52
CA LEU A 236 -8.44 8.50 8.48
C LEU A 236 -8.25 9.02 7.05
N THR A 237 -8.05 8.13 6.07
CA THR A 237 -7.84 8.50 4.66
C THR A 237 -9.15 8.85 3.95
N ARG A 238 -10.25 8.13 4.24
CA ARG A 238 -11.57 8.37 3.64
C ARG A 238 -12.09 9.82 3.72
N PRO A 239 -11.98 10.54 4.86
CA PRO A 239 -12.39 11.95 4.95
C PRO A 239 -11.35 12.93 4.38
N LEU A 240 -10.34 12.46 3.66
CA LEU A 240 -9.38 13.29 2.91
C LEU A 240 -9.49 13.07 1.40
N SER A 241 -9.98 11.90 0.98
CA SER A 241 -10.32 11.60 -0.41
C SER A 241 -11.77 11.98 -0.74
N GLY A 242 -12.11 11.89 -2.03
CA GLY A 242 -13.47 11.99 -2.55
C GLY A 242 -13.82 13.31 -3.24
N ILE A 243 -14.99 13.32 -3.87
CA ILE A 243 -15.54 14.45 -4.62
C ILE A 243 -16.36 15.33 -3.68
N ARG A 244 -15.89 16.55 -3.40
CA ARG A 244 -16.57 17.53 -2.53
C ARG A 244 -17.10 18.75 -3.27
N ASN A 245 -16.84 18.80 -4.57
CA ASN A 245 -17.27 19.91 -5.38
C ASN A 245 -18.71 19.70 -5.85
N HIS A 246 -19.56 20.70 -5.63
CA HIS A 246 -20.92 20.78 -6.13
C HIS A 246 -21.05 21.93 -7.14
N SER A 247 -20.26 21.88 -8.21
CA SER A 247 -20.42 22.81 -9.33
C SER A 247 -21.59 22.37 -10.21
N LYS A 248 -22.30 23.36 -10.77
CA LYS A 248 -23.36 23.12 -11.76
C LYS A 248 -22.80 22.97 -13.18
N SER A 249 -21.59 23.49 -13.42
CA SER A 249 -20.98 23.51 -14.75
C SER A 249 -19.87 22.49 -14.93
N VAL A 250 -19.22 22.04 -13.86
CA VAL A 250 -18.17 21.02 -13.92
C VAL A 250 -18.61 19.81 -13.13
N SER A 251 -18.64 18.64 -13.77
CA SER A 251 -18.98 17.37 -13.12
C SER A 251 -17.74 16.48 -12.97
N PHE A 252 -17.57 15.90 -11.79
CA PHE A 252 -16.51 14.95 -11.48
C PHE A 252 -17.10 13.56 -11.21
N LEU A 253 -16.39 12.52 -11.65
CA LEU A 253 -16.68 11.12 -11.30
C LEU A 253 -15.36 10.42 -10.98
N SER A 254 -15.33 9.62 -9.91
CA SER A 254 -14.12 8.91 -9.49
C SER A 254 -14.37 7.41 -9.38
N TYR A 255 -13.39 6.62 -9.77
CA TYR A 255 -13.33 5.18 -9.48
C TYR A 255 -12.01 4.91 -8.78
N VAL A 256 -12.03 4.20 -7.66
CA VAL A 256 -10.81 3.83 -6.92
C VAL A 256 -10.95 2.38 -6.49
N LYS A 257 -9.91 1.59 -6.75
CA LYS A 257 -9.78 0.20 -6.31
C LYS A 257 -8.37 0.03 -5.76
N GLN A 258 -8.26 -0.23 -4.45
CA GLN A 258 -6.97 -0.49 -3.84
C GLN A 258 -6.66 -1.99 -3.85
N LYS A 259 -5.39 -2.34 -4.01
CA LYS A 259 -4.88 -3.71 -4.06
C LYS A 259 -5.10 -4.46 -2.74
N LYS A 260 -4.92 -3.79 -1.60
CA LYS A 260 -5.09 -4.44 -0.29
C LYS A 260 -6.54 -4.35 0.16
N SER A 261 -7.27 -5.45 -0.04
CA SER A 261 -8.54 -5.68 0.64
C SER A 261 -8.34 -6.50 1.91
N PHE A 262 -9.15 -6.20 2.93
CA PHE A 262 -9.15 -6.90 4.20
C PHE A 262 -10.55 -6.89 4.81
N HIS A 263 -10.85 -7.90 5.61
CA HIS A 263 -12.15 -8.06 6.24
C HIS A 263 -12.06 -7.69 7.72
N PHE A 264 -12.90 -6.77 8.16
CA PHE A 264 -12.93 -6.34 9.56
C PHE A 264 -14.36 -6.06 9.99
N LYS A 265 -14.80 -6.71 11.09
CA LYS A 265 -16.15 -6.55 11.67
C LYS A 265 -17.28 -6.65 10.61
N ASP A 266 -17.27 -7.75 9.85
CA ASP A 266 -18.28 -8.13 8.85
C ASP A 266 -18.34 -7.26 7.58
N ARG A 267 -17.34 -6.41 7.35
CA ARG A 267 -17.23 -5.58 6.13
C ARG A 267 -15.86 -5.70 5.51
N GLU A 268 -15.84 -5.60 4.19
CA GLU A 268 -14.61 -5.49 3.41
C GLU A 268 -14.20 -4.02 3.33
N TYR A 269 -12.91 -3.77 3.56
CA TYR A 269 -12.28 -2.47 3.45
C TYR A 269 -11.07 -2.55 2.53
N GLU A 270 -10.70 -1.40 2.00
CA GLU A 270 -9.60 -1.24 1.05
C GLU A 270 -8.61 -0.20 1.57
N LEU A 271 -7.32 -0.45 1.34
CA LEU A 271 -6.22 0.43 1.76
C LEU A 271 -5.14 0.47 0.66
N GLY A 272 -4.67 1.65 0.29
CA GLY A 272 -3.57 1.77 -0.67
C GLY A 272 -3.07 3.20 -0.85
N GLY A 273 -2.22 3.38 -1.86
CA GLY A 273 -1.47 4.60 -2.18
C GLY A 273 -2.18 5.58 -3.12
N ASP A 274 -3.30 5.18 -3.70
CA ASP A 274 -4.03 6.00 -4.65
C ASP A 274 -5.04 6.95 -3.98
N ILE A 275 -5.08 8.20 -4.44
CA ILE A 275 -6.06 9.20 -4.01
C ILE A 275 -6.64 9.99 -5.19
N CYS A 276 -7.96 10.15 -5.16
CA CYS A 276 -8.71 11.12 -5.95
C CYS A 276 -9.36 12.12 -4.99
N VAL A 277 -9.14 13.41 -5.22
CA VAL A 277 -9.75 14.48 -4.43
C VAL A 277 -10.16 15.64 -5.34
N THR A 278 -11.35 16.18 -5.08
CA THR A 278 -11.80 17.40 -5.76
C THR A 278 -12.47 18.33 -4.75
N ASP A 279 -12.22 19.62 -4.88
CA ASP A 279 -12.83 20.65 -4.04
C ASP A 279 -13.06 21.93 -4.87
N HIS A 280 -13.39 23.03 -4.21
CA HIS A 280 -13.56 24.34 -4.81
C HIS A 280 -12.69 25.38 -4.10
N ILE A 281 -12.19 26.32 -4.90
CA ILE A 281 -11.47 27.50 -4.39
C ILE A 281 -11.97 28.76 -5.07
N VAL A 282 -11.79 29.90 -4.41
CA VAL A 282 -12.06 31.21 -4.98
C VAL A 282 -10.76 31.97 -5.21
N LEU A 283 -10.48 32.30 -6.47
CA LEU A 283 -9.34 33.10 -6.88
C LEU A 283 -9.81 34.36 -7.60
N ARG A 284 -9.43 35.54 -7.11
CA ARG A 284 -9.78 36.86 -7.64
C ARG A 284 -11.30 37.01 -7.86
N GLY A 285 -12.10 36.54 -6.91
CA GLY A 285 -13.56 36.56 -6.98
C GLY A 285 -14.18 35.56 -7.96
N ARG A 286 -13.40 34.68 -8.58
CA ARG A 286 -13.88 33.63 -9.49
C ARG A 286 -13.76 32.26 -8.86
N ARG A 287 -14.75 31.40 -9.10
CA ARG A 287 -14.78 30.02 -8.59
C ARG A 287 -14.04 29.10 -9.54
N TYR A 288 -13.19 28.26 -8.96
CA TYR A 288 -12.48 27.20 -9.66
C TYR A 288 -12.73 25.88 -8.96
N CYS A 289 -12.91 24.83 -9.76
CA CYS A 289 -12.87 23.46 -9.27
C CYS A 289 -11.42 23.01 -9.19
N VAL A 290 -10.93 22.69 -8.00
CA VAL A 290 -9.60 22.09 -7.81
C VAL A 290 -9.73 20.58 -7.83
N PHE A 291 -8.78 19.91 -8.47
CA PHE A 291 -8.70 18.46 -8.53
C PHE A 291 -7.28 17.97 -8.36
N ALA A 292 -7.14 16.78 -7.77
CA ALA A 292 -5.90 16.04 -7.69
C ALA A 292 -6.18 14.54 -7.83
N ASN A 293 -5.37 13.87 -8.63
CA ASN A 293 -5.25 12.42 -8.70
C ASN A 293 -3.79 12.07 -8.55
N GLY A 294 -3.46 11.16 -7.63
CA GLY A 294 -2.06 10.82 -7.42
C GLY A 294 -1.89 9.49 -6.70
N ASP A 295 -0.66 9.02 -6.74
CA ASP A 295 -0.23 7.70 -6.30
C ASP A 295 1.03 7.87 -5.44
N ALA A 296 0.89 7.50 -4.16
CA ALA A 296 1.94 7.59 -3.17
C ALA A 296 2.82 6.34 -3.20
N MET A 297 4.14 6.55 -3.21
CA MET A 297 5.14 5.50 -3.27
C MET A 297 4.92 4.42 -2.19
N GLY A 298 4.92 3.18 -2.64
CA GLY A 298 4.67 2.00 -1.82
C GLY A 298 3.24 1.49 -2.01
N LYS A 299 2.91 0.37 -1.36
CA LYS A 299 1.59 -0.26 -1.44
C LYS A 299 1.03 -0.48 -0.04
N SER A 300 -0.29 -0.64 0.07
CA SER A 300 -0.96 -0.90 1.35
C SER A 300 -0.65 0.17 2.41
N MET A 301 0.05 -0.17 3.50
CA MET A 301 0.27 0.75 4.63
C MET A 301 1.18 1.93 4.31
N GLN A 302 2.26 1.71 3.56
CA GLN A 302 3.21 2.78 3.23
C GLN A 302 2.56 3.80 2.30
N GLY A 303 1.89 3.33 1.24
CA GLY A 303 1.12 4.18 0.33
C GLY A 303 0.02 4.95 1.06
N ALA A 304 -0.73 4.27 1.94
CA ALA A 304 -1.77 4.93 2.73
C ALA A 304 -1.24 6.02 3.67
N GLY A 305 -0.02 5.84 4.21
CA GLY A 305 0.68 6.89 4.95
C GLY A 305 0.93 8.14 4.10
N GLY A 306 1.38 7.95 2.85
CA GLY A 306 1.59 9.06 1.91
C GLY A 306 0.29 9.75 1.51
N VAL A 307 -0.78 8.99 1.27
CA VAL A 307 -2.12 9.52 1.02
C VAL A 307 -2.63 10.35 2.20
N LEU A 308 -2.39 9.90 3.43
CA LEU A 308 -2.79 10.62 4.64
C LEU A 308 -2.07 11.98 4.74
N VAL A 309 -0.76 11.98 4.51
CA VAL A 309 0.06 13.20 4.55
C VAL A 309 -0.36 14.17 3.43
N PHE A 310 -0.47 13.69 2.19
CA PHE A 310 -0.92 14.50 1.07
C PHE A 310 -2.32 15.07 1.32
N GLY A 311 -3.27 14.22 1.69
CA GLY A 311 -4.67 14.61 1.89
C GLY A 311 -4.84 15.65 3.00
N THR A 312 -4.07 15.54 4.09
CA THR A 312 -4.09 16.54 5.17
C THR A 312 -3.48 17.87 4.74
N ALA A 313 -2.31 17.86 4.11
CA ALA A 313 -1.64 19.06 3.60
C ALA A 313 -2.49 19.77 2.53
N PHE A 314 -3.05 19.00 1.59
CA PHE A 314 -3.90 19.51 0.52
C PHE A 314 -5.18 20.15 1.06
N ARG A 315 -5.84 19.50 2.03
CA ARG A 315 -7.03 20.05 2.69
C ARG A 315 -6.73 21.35 3.42
N ALA A 316 -5.61 21.41 4.16
CA ALA A 316 -5.20 22.64 4.84
C ALA A 316 -4.94 23.78 3.84
N LEU A 317 -4.37 23.47 2.67
CA LEU A 317 -4.12 24.44 1.61
C LEU A 317 -5.42 25.00 1.01
N ILE A 318 -6.43 24.16 0.76
CA ILE A 318 -7.75 24.59 0.28
C ILE A 318 -8.42 25.51 1.30
N GLU A 319 -8.48 25.10 2.57
CA GLU A 319 -9.08 25.88 3.65
C GLU A 319 -8.40 27.24 3.82
N ARG A 320 -7.06 27.29 3.76
CA ARG A 320 -6.28 28.53 3.81
C ARG A 320 -6.52 29.43 2.59
N THR A 321 -6.83 28.85 1.43
CA THR A 321 -7.15 29.62 0.22
C THR A 321 -8.53 30.27 0.35
N ASN A 322 -9.51 29.55 0.90
CA ASN A 322 -10.89 30.04 1.05
C ASN A 322 -11.11 30.99 2.23
N ARG A 323 -10.33 30.86 3.32
CA ARG A 323 -10.31 31.82 4.42
C ARG A 323 -9.53 33.07 4.00
N GLU A 324 -10.19 33.96 3.25
CA GLU A 324 -9.74 35.29 2.79
C GLU A 324 -8.29 35.64 3.15
N GLY A 325 -7.35 35.07 2.38
CA GLY A 325 -5.92 35.21 2.58
C GLY A 325 -5.20 35.65 1.32
N ILE A 326 -3.89 35.87 1.40
CA ILE A 326 -3.05 36.32 0.26
C ILE A 326 -3.21 35.41 -0.98
N LEU A 327 -3.46 34.11 -0.76
CA LEU A 327 -3.62 33.11 -1.83
C LEU A 327 -4.85 33.34 -2.70
N SER A 328 -5.94 33.90 -2.17
CA SER A 328 -7.17 34.13 -2.95
C SER A 328 -6.99 35.23 -4.00
N TYR A 329 -5.97 36.08 -3.88
CA TYR A 329 -5.67 37.13 -4.86
C TYR A 329 -4.80 36.65 -6.03
N TYR A 330 -4.33 35.40 -6.00
CA TYR A 330 -3.42 34.87 -7.00
C TYR A 330 -4.14 34.53 -8.31
N PHE A 331 -3.39 34.62 -9.41
CA PHE A 331 -3.80 33.99 -10.67
C PHE A 331 -3.70 32.45 -10.54
N PRO A 332 -4.50 31.69 -11.31
CA PRO A 332 -4.50 30.22 -11.27
C PRO A 332 -3.09 29.61 -11.38
N GLU A 333 -2.26 30.16 -12.26
CA GLU A 333 -0.89 29.69 -12.49
C GLU A 333 0.00 29.88 -11.26
N ARG A 334 -0.10 31.06 -10.63
CA ARG A 334 0.68 31.37 -9.43
C ARG A 334 0.23 30.52 -8.25
N TRP A 335 -1.08 30.34 -8.10
CA TRP A 335 -1.64 29.49 -7.06
C TRP A 335 -1.20 28.03 -7.22
N LEU A 336 -1.30 27.46 -8.43
CA LEU A 336 -0.87 26.08 -8.71
C LEU A 336 0.60 25.85 -8.37
N HIS A 337 1.47 26.77 -8.75
CA HIS A 337 2.88 26.71 -8.39
C HIS A 337 3.14 26.77 -6.90
N THR A 338 2.51 27.74 -6.20
CA THR A 338 2.68 27.86 -4.75
C THR A 338 2.15 26.61 -4.05
N ALA A 339 1.01 26.07 -4.50
CA ALA A 339 0.44 24.87 -3.94
C ALA A 339 1.30 23.63 -4.17
N LEU A 340 1.84 23.44 -5.38
CA LEU A 340 2.77 22.34 -5.66
C LEU A 340 4.03 22.45 -4.79
N ASN A 341 4.60 23.64 -4.67
CA ASN A 341 5.80 23.83 -3.84
C ASN A 341 5.53 23.55 -2.35
N ASP A 342 4.39 23.99 -1.82
CA ASP A 342 4.00 23.72 -0.44
C ASP A 342 3.84 22.21 -0.21
N LEU A 343 3.20 21.49 -1.16
CA LEU A 343 3.07 20.04 -1.12
C LEU A 343 4.44 19.35 -1.25
N ASN A 344 5.30 19.81 -2.16
CA ASN A 344 6.63 19.25 -2.37
C ASN A 344 7.50 19.39 -1.12
N ASN A 345 7.48 20.54 -0.46
CA ASN A 345 8.24 20.78 0.77
C ASN A 345 7.83 19.82 1.90
N VAL A 346 6.54 19.41 1.97
CA VAL A 346 6.09 18.40 2.93
C VAL A 346 6.72 17.04 2.62
N PHE A 347 6.76 16.66 1.34
CA PHE A 347 7.32 15.37 0.92
C PHE A 347 8.85 15.34 0.95
N GLU A 348 9.53 16.46 0.72
CA GLU A 348 10.99 16.58 0.90
C GLU A 348 11.41 16.27 2.34
N GLY A 349 10.56 16.57 3.33
CA GLY A 349 10.82 16.23 4.73
C GLY A 349 10.93 14.72 5.01
N PHE A 350 10.59 13.87 4.04
CA PHE A 350 10.80 12.41 4.13
C PHE A 350 12.17 11.96 3.60
N ASP A 351 13.04 12.87 3.15
CA ASP A 351 14.40 12.57 2.68
C ASP A 351 14.46 11.44 1.64
N GLY A 352 13.51 11.43 0.70
CA GLY A 352 13.41 10.41 -0.36
C GLY A 352 12.84 9.06 0.08
N SER A 353 12.51 8.88 1.36
CA SER A 353 11.83 7.66 1.85
C SER A 353 10.36 7.55 1.41
N MET A 354 9.79 8.66 0.94
CA MET A 354 8.45 8.74 0.38
C MET A 354 8.42 9.78 -0.74
N SER A 355 7.74 9.43 -1.83
CA SER A 355 7.45 10.33 -2.95
C SER A 355 6.03 10.07 -3.44
N MET A 356 5.50 10.96 -4.27
CA MET A 356 4.14 10.81 -4.81
C MET A 356 4.07 11.33 -6.24
N SER A 357 3.59 10.50 -7.16
CA SER A 357 3.20 10.98 -8.48
C SER A 357 1.86 11.72 -8.37
N LEU A 358 1.71 12.82 -9.09
CA LEU A 358 0.55 13.69 -8.92
C LEU A 358 0.15 14.39 -10.22
N LEU A 359 -1.12 14.30 -10.55
CA LEU A 359 -1.77 15.19 -11.50
C LEU A 359 -2.73 16.11 -10.76
N PHE A 360 -2.40 17.40 -10.75
CA PHE A 360 -3.06 18.41 -9.93
C PHE A 360 -3.43 19.63 -10.76
N GLY A 361 -4.63 20.16 -10.59
CA GLY A 361 -5.12 21.24 -11.44
C GLY A 361 -6.35 21.98 -10.94
N LEU A 362 -6.74 22.95 -11.78
CA LEU A 362 -7.89 23.84 -11.63
C LEU A 362 -8.71 23.83 -12.91
N VAL A 363 -10.03 23.85 -12.78
CA VAL A 363 -10.98 24.12 -13.87
C VAL A 363 -11.76 25.38 -13.54
N ASP A 364 -11.75 26.35 -14.45
CA ASP A 364 -12.61 27.54 -14.34
C ASP A 364 -14.07 27.14 -14.58
N GLU A 365 -14.93 27.33 -13.58
CA GLU A 365 -16.34 26.98 -13.64
C GLU A 365 -17.12 27.77 -14.70
N LYS A 366 -16.61 28.94 -15.11
CA LYS A 366 -17.32 29.82 -16.04
C LYS A 366 -17.12 29.40 -17.50
N ASN A 367 -15.88 29.07 -17.89
CA ASN A 367 -15.51 28.87 -19.29
C ASN A 367 -14.96 27.47 -19.60
N GLY A 368 -14.76 26.60 -18.59
CA GLY A 368 -14.25 25.25 -18.79
C GLY A 368 -12.75 25.19 -19.15
N TYR A 369 -12.00 26.26 -18.87
CA TYR A 369 -10.56 26.27 -19.09
C TYR A 369 -9.83 25.56 -17.95
N MET A 370 -9.05 24.54 -18.30
CA MET A 370 -8.30 23.72 -17.36
C MET A 370 -6.83 24.13 -17.33
N TYR A 371 -6.29 24.24 -16.12
CA TYR A 371 -4.88 24.41 -15.80
C TYR A 371 -4.44 23.20 -14.99
N TYR A 372 -3.33 22.56 -15.34
CA TYR A 372 -2.85 21.42 -14.57
C TYR A 372 -1.33 21.29 -14.62
N ILE A 373 -0.80 20.56 -13.65
CA ILE A 373 0.59 20.14 -13.55
C ILE A 373 0.57 18.62 -13.46
N ASN A 374 1.40 17.98 -14.28
CA ASN A 374 1.67 16.55 -14.21
C ASN A 374 3.08 16.31 -13.64
N ALA A 375 3.15 15.79 -12.42
CA ALA A 375 4.35 15.42 -11.68
C ALA A 375 4.60 13.91 -11.77
N GLU A 376 5.17 13.47 -12.90
CA GLU A 376 5.40 12.06 -13.29
C GLU A 376 4.23 11.10 -13.01
N HIS A 377 3.01 11.57 -13.20
CA HIS A 377 1.80 10.76 -13.19
C HIS A 377 1.44 10.38 -14.64
N PRO A 378 0.66 9.32 -14.89
CA PRO A 378 0.29 8.93 -16.24
C PRO A 378 -0.44 10.04 -16.98
N PHE A 379 -0.19 10.13 -18.29
CA PHE A 379 -0.70 11.24 -19.07
C PHE A 379 -2.23 11.29 -19.06
N PRO A 380 -2.82 12.50 -18.92
CA PRO A 380 -4.25 12.67 -18.94
C PRO A 380 -4.82 12.40 -20.34
N ILE A 381 -5.97 11.73 -20.39
CA ILE A 381 -6.63 11.29 -21.61
C ILE A 381 -7.81 12.22 -21.88
N ARG A 382 -7.94 12.69 -23.12
CA ARG A 382 -9.14 13.37 -23.61
C ARG A 382 -9.93 12.40 -24.48
N TYR A 383 -11.17 12.16 -24.10
CA TYR A 383 -12.16 11.48 -24.92
C TYR A 383 -13.11 12.51 -25.56
N ARG A 384 -13.17 12.51 -26.89
CA ARG A 384 -14.02 13.41 -27.70
C ARG A 384 -14.56 12.66 -28.91
N GLU A 385 -15.88 12.73 -29.12
CA GLU A 385 -16.54 12.19 -30.32
C GLU A 385 -16.16 10.72 -30.65
N GLY A 386 -16.02 9.88 -29.62
CA GLY A 386 -15.68 8.46 -29.80
C GLY A 386 -14.18 8.16 -29.89
N LYS A 387 -13.30 9.16 -29.80
CA LYS A 387 -11.84 8.98 -29.88
C LYS A 387 -11.15 9.39 -28.59
N ALA A 388 -10.18 8.59 -28.13
CA ALA A 388 -9.33 8.87 -26.98
C ALA A 388 -7.91 9.24 -27.40
N GLN A 389 -7.35 10.30 -26.80
CA GLN A 389 -5.99 10.76 -27.08
C GLN A 389 -5.35 11.35 -25.82
N PHE A 390 -4.03 11.21 -25.65
CA PHE A 390 -3.32 11.91 -24.59
C PHE A 390 -3.33 13.43 -24.83
N LEU A 391 -3.46 14.22 -23.76
CA LEU A 391 -3.35 15.69 -23.83
C LEU A 391 -1.90 16.16 -23.96
N SER A 392 -0.96 15.38 -23.42
CA SER A 392 0.48 15.63 -23.45
C SER A 392 1.22 14.29 -23.45
N GLU A 393 2.39 14.27 -24.09
CA GLU A 393 3.28 13.10 -24.17
C GLU A 393 4.69 13.44 -23.64
N GLN A 394 4.83 14.58 -22.95
CA GLN A 394 6.11 15.04 -22.42
C GLN A 394 6.02 15.15 -20.90
N ALA A 395 6.76 14.27 -20.21
CA ALA A 395 7.00 14.41 -18.78
C ALA A 395 7.83 15.69 -18.57
N THR A 396 7.28 16.64 -17.83
CA THR A 396 7.88 17.98 -17.66
C THR A 396 8.17 18.35 -16.23
N ASN A 397 7.69 17.57 -15.25
CA ASN A 397 7.85 17.85 -13.82
C ASN A 397 8.13 16.56 -13.06
N PHE A 398 8.89 16.68 -11.97
CA PHE A 398 9.25 15.58 -11.07
C PHE A 398 8.15 15.27 -10.04
N LYS A 399 8.15 14.05 -9.50
CA LYS A 399 7.29 13.62 -8.37
C LYS A 399 7.49 14.50 -7.14
N LEU A 400 6.47 14.56 -6.28
CA LEU A 400 6.60 15.21 -4.98
C LEU A 400 7.68 14.52 -4.13
N GLY A 401 8.49 15.32 -3.44
CA GLY A 401 9.63 14.87 -2.64
C GLY A 401 10.94 14.75 -3.43
N MET A 402 10.94 15.11 -4.73
CA MET A 402 12.10 15.12 -5.61
C MET A 402 12.54 16.56 -5.94
N GLN A 403 13.46 16.72 -6.90
CA GLN A 403 14.17 17.98 -7.19
C GLN A 403 13.26 19.22 -7.34
N LYS A 404 13.75 20.37 -6.85
CA LYS A 404 13.15 21.70 -7.04
C LYS A 404 13.42 22.25 -8.44
N GLU A 405 12.79 21.67 -9.46
CA GLU A 405 12.64 22.37 -10.74
C GLU A 405 11.29 23.08 -10.81
N ARG A 406 11.26 24.23 -11.49
CA ARG A 406 10.03 25.01 -11.62
C ARG A 406 9.07 24.29 -12.57
N ALA A 407 7.93 23.86 -12.03
CA ALA A 407 6.98 23.07 -12.80
C ALA A 407 6.36 23.82 -14.00
N LYS A 408 6.22 23.15 -15.15
CA LYS A 408 5.47 23.66 -16.29
C LYS A 408 3.97 23.43 -16.09
N ILE A 409 3.18 24.48 -16.27
CA ILE A 409 1.72 24.42 -16.24
C ILE A 409 1.20 24.17 -17.64
N GLU A 410 0.49 23.07 -17.80
CA GLU A 410 -0.24 22.74 -19.02
C GLU A 410 -1.67 23.29 -18.96
N THR A 411 -2.23 23.59 -20.12
CA THR A 411 -3.56 24.19 -20.21
C THR A 411 -4.34 23.65 -21.39
N CYS A 412 -5.62 23.37 -21.21
CA CYS A 412 -6.50 22.97 -22.30
C CYS A 412 -7.94 23.44 -22.10
N TRP A 413 -8.69 23.53 -23.19
CA TRP A 413 -10.14 23.77 -23.15
C TRP A 413 -10.88 22.45 -23.00
N ILE A 414 -11.77 22.35 -22.00
CA ILE A 414 -12.77 21.28 -21.92
C ILE A 414 -14.03 21.79 -22.63
N ARG A 415 -14.28 21.28 -23.84
CA ARG A 415 -15.47 21.66 -24.60
C ARG A 415 -16.69 20.85 -24.11
N PRO A 416 -17.91 21.38 -24.30
CA PRO A 416 -19.11 20.58 -24.06
C PRO A 416 -19.06 19.27 -24.84
N GLY A 417 -19.27 18.15 -24.15
CA GLY A 417 -19.15 16.79 -24.71
C GLY A 417 -17.79 16.13 -24.53
N ASP A 418 -16.75 16.88 -24.13
CA ASP A 418 -15.45 16.29 -23.80
C ASP A 418 -15.49 15.60 -22.43
N THR A 419 -14.71 14.53 -22.30
CA THR A 419 -14.38 13.93 -21.00
C THR A 419 -12.87 13.88 -20.85
N ILE A 420 -12.34 14.52 -19.82
CA ILE A 420 -10.93 14.37 -19.42
C ILE A 420 -10.86 13.28 -18.37
N ILE A 421 -9.97 12.32 -18.56
CA ILE A 421 -9.76 11.17 -17.68
C ILE A 421 -8.32 11.18 -17.19
N LEU A 422 -8.17 11.17 -15.87
CA LEU A 422 -6.91 11.01 -15.16
C LEU A 422 -6.90 9.61 -14.56
N GLY A 423 -5.73 8.98 -14.43
CA GLY A 423 -5.62 7.74 -13.67
C GLY A 423 -4.18 7.36 -13.35
N SER A 424 -4.03 6.55 -12.30
CA SER A 424 -2.75 6.06 -11.77
C SER A 424 -2.10 4.97 -12.63
N ASP A 425 -0.86 4.64 -12.29
CA ASP A 425 -0.03 3.66 -12.99
C ASP A 425 -0.69 2.27 -13.05
N GLY A 426 -1.56 1.93 -12.07
CA GLY A 426 -2.34 0.69 -12.06
C GLY A 426 -3.26 0.50 -13.27
N ARG A 427 -3.52 1.54 -14.08
CA ARG A 427 -4.28 1.41 -15.33
C ARG A 427 -3.52 0.68 -16.44
N ASP A 428 -2.19 0.71 -16.37
CA ASP A 428 -1.28 0.13 -17.35
C ASP A 428 -0.74 -1.23 -16.85
N ASP A 429 -0.62 -1.42 -15.53
CA ASP A 429 -0.03 -2.58 -14.85
C ASP A 429 -0.98 -3.79 -14.66
N LEU A 430 -1.36 -4.43 -15.77
CA LEU A 430 -2.24 -5.61 -15.79
C LEU A 430 -1.47 -6.94 -15.95
N ASP A 431 -1.72 -7.91 -15.06
CA ASP A 431 -1.29 -9.31 -15.22
C ASP A 431 -2.30 -10.05 -16.11
N LEU A 432 -1.86 -10.40 -17.33
CA LEU A 432 -2.67 -11.11 -18.33
C LEU A 432 -2.56 -12.65 -18.21
N GLY A 433 -1.85 -13.15 -17.19
CA GLY A 433 -1.67 -14.57 -16.93
C GLY A 433 -0.29 -15.09 -17.34
N MET A 434 -0.20 -16.39 -17.60
CA MET A 434 1.05 -17.10 -17.88
C MET A 434 1.16 -17.42 -19.37
N ASP A 435 2.30 -17.13 -19.98
CA ASP A 435 2.63 -17.58 -21.33
C ASP A 435 2.89 -19.10 -21.38
N GLU A 436 3.01 -19.69 -22.58
CA GLU A 436 3.34 -21.11 -22.81
C GLU A 436 4.62 -21.54 -22.06
N SER A 437 5.51 -20.59 -21.77
CA SER A 437 6.75 -20.77 -21.00
C SER A 437 6.61 -20.60 -19.48
N LYS A 438 5.39 -20.49 -18.93
CA LYS A 438 5.08 -20.23 -17.51
C LYS A 438 5.64 -18.91 -16.94
N ASN A 439 5.88 -17.92 -17.79
CA ASN A 439 6.24 -16.56 -17.36
C ASN A 439 4.99 -15.68 -17.31
N ARG A 440 4.90 -14.79 -16.32
CA ARG A 440 3.82 -13.78 -16.26
C ARG A 440 3.92 -12.80 -17.43
N VAL A 441 2.84 -12.63 -18.16
CA VAL A 441 2.71 -11.62 -19.22
C VAL A 441 2.06 -10.38 -18.61
N ILE A 442 2.87 -9.36 -18.37
CA ILE A 442 2.39 -8.05 -17.91
C ILE A 442 2.30 -7.14 -19.12
N ASN A 443 1.15 -6.50 -19.31
CA ASN A 443 1.02 -5.48 -20.34
C ASN A 443 1.78 -4.23 -19.91
N PHE A 444 2.70 -3.73 -20.75
CA PHE A 444 3.40 -2.46 -20.53
C PHE A 444 3.08 -1.43 -21.62
N ASP A 445 2.15 -1.74 -22.53
CA ASP A 445 1.72 -0.80 -23.56
C ASP A 445 0.80 0.28 -22.96
N HIS A 446 1.40 1.40 -22.58
CA HIS A 446 0.71 2.59 -22.08
C HIS A 446 -0.34 3.15 -23.05
N THR A 447 -0.34 2.79 -24.34
CA THR A 447 -1.35 3.27 -25.31
C THR A 447 -2.60 2.40 -25.32
N SER A 448 -2.53 1.18 -24.78
CA SER A 448 -3.64 0.22 -24.75
C SER A 448 -4.87 0.76 -24.01
N ILE A 449 -4.65 1.61 -23.00
CA ILE A 449 -5.71 2.28 -22.24
C ILE A 449 -6.62 3.16 -23.11
N LEU A 450 -6.10 3.76 -24.19
CA LEU A 450 -6.88 4.63 -25.08
C LEU A 450 -8.03 3.86 -25.72
N ARG A 451 -7.76 2.63 -26.19
CA ARG A 451 -8.79 1.75 -26.75
C ARG A 451 -9.84 1.37 -25.71
N GLN A 452 -9.42 1.11 -24.46
CA GLN A 452 -10.35 0.76 -23.38
C GLN A 452 -11.27 1.95 -23.04
N VAL A 453 -10.74 3.16 -23.06
CA VAL A 453 -11.52 4.40 -22.90
C VAL A 453 -12.55 4.56 -24.02
N GLU A 454 -12.18 4.27 -25.28
CA GLU A 454 -13.11 4.32 -26.42
C GLU A 454 -14.23 3.29 -26.29
N GLU A 455 -13.90 2.05 -25.94
CA GLU A 455 -14.85 0.95 -25.77
C GLU A 455 -15.85 1.19 -24.62
N THR A 456 -15.42 1.93 -23.59
CA THR A 456 -16.26 2.32 -22.45
C THR A 456 -16.90 3.70 -22.59
N LYS A 457 -16.74 4.37 -23.74
CA LYS A 457 -17.26 5.71 -24.03
C LYS A 457 -16.85 6.76 -22.98
N GLY A 458 -15.67 6.58 -22.37
CA GLY A 458 -15.13 7.47 -21.34
C GLY A 458 -15.82 7.40 -19.97
N GLU A 459 -16.56 6.33 -19.68
CA GLU A 459 -17.15 6.11 -18.35
C GLU A 459 -16.17 5.41 -17.41
N VAL A 460 -15.68 6.13 -16.39
CA VAL A 460 -14.61 5.63 -15.49
C VAL A 460 -15.00 4.41 -14.67
N SER A 461 -16.27 4.26 -14.27
CA SER A 461 -16.74 3.09 -13.53
C SER A 461 -16.76 1.84 -14.42
N ALA A 462 -17.22 1.97 -15.67
CA ALA A 462 -17.19 0.90 -16.65
C ALA A 462 -15.74 0.56 -17.06
N LEU A 463 -14.87 1.57 -17.17
CA LEU A 463 -13.45 1.40 -17.45
C LEU A 463 -12.75 0.57 -16.38
N GLY A 464 -12.93 0.91 -15.09
CA GLY A 464 -12.36 0.13 -13.99
C GLY A 464 -12.80 -1.34 -13.99
N LEU A 465 -14.10 -1.59 -14.17
CA LEU A 465 -14.64 -2.95 -14.26
C LEU A 465 -14.12 -3.72 -15.49
N ARG A 466 -13.91 -3.03 -16.61
CA ARG A 466 -13.35 -3.63 -17.83
C ARG A 466 -11.89 -4.02 -17.66
N LEU A 467 -11.07 -3.19 -17.02
CA LEU A 467 -9.67 -3.54 -16.77
C LEU A 467 -9.56 -4.77 -15.86
N GLN A 468 -10.42 -4.88 -14.85
CA GLN A 468 -10.52 -6.06 -13.99
C GLN A 468 -10.98 -7.33 -14.71
N SER A 469 -11.73 -7.22 -15.81
CA SER A 469 -12.13 -8.40 -16.60
C SER A 469 -11.07 -8.83 -17.61
N ILE A 470 -10.16 -7.93 -17.99
CA ILE A 470 -9.04 -8.21 -18.89
C ILE A 470 -7.90 -8.91 -18.17
N GLY A 471 -7.60 -8.51 -16.93
CA GLY A 471 -6.49 -9.07 -16.14
C GLY A 471 -6.58 -8.73 -14.66
N GLU A 472 -5.66 -9.31 -13.87
CA GLU A 472 -5.55 -9.02 -12.44
C GLU A 472 -4.75 -7.72 -12.24
N LEU A 473 -5.27 -6.80 -11.42
CA LEU A 473 -4.61 -5.54 -11.09
C LEU A 473 -3.37 -5.81 -10.23
N THR A 474 -2.18 -5.44 -10.71
CA THR A 474 -0.94 -5.62 -9.95
C THR A 474 -0.60 -4.42 -9.07
N ASP A 475 -1.27 -3.29 -9.28
CA ASP A 475 -1.18 -2.08 -8.45
C ASP A 475 -2.54 -1.50 -8.03
N ASP A 476 -2.50 -0.48 -7.18
CA ASP A 476 -3.65 0.36 -6.86
C ASP A 476 -4.14 1.09 -8.13
N LEU A 477 -5.46 1.17 -8.31
CA LEU A 477 -6.09 1.76 -9.50
C LEU A 477 -6.99 2.91 -9.10
N SER A 478 -6.78 4.06 -9.72
CA SER A 478 -7.65 5.22 -9.58
C SER A 478 -7.92 5.88 -10.91
N PHE A 479 -9.14 6.37 -11.06
CA PHE A 479 -9.57 7.21 -12.16
C PHE A 479 -10.33 8.42 -11.65
N LEU A 480 -10.12 9.56 -12.31
CA LEU A 480 -10.90 10.77 -12.13
C LEU A 480 -11.34 11.30 -13.50
N SER A 481 -12.65 11.40 -13.70
CA SER A 481 -13.28 11.99 -14.89
C SER A 481 -13.71 13.42 -14.59
N ILE A 482 -13.44 14.32 -15.54
CA ILE A 482 -13.83 15.73 -15.52
C ILE A 482 -14.61 16.04 -16.79
N LYS A 483 -15.82 16.58 -16.64
CA LYS A 483 -16.63 17.09 -17.78
C LYS A 483 -17.09 18.51 -17.52
N PHE A 484 -17.19 19.30 -18.59
CA PHE A 484 -17.69 20.66 -18.54
C PHE A 484 -19.00 20.78 -19.32
N GLN A 485 -20.03 21.27 -18.64
CA GLN A 485 -21.33 21.60 -19.18
C GLN A 485 -21.60 23.08 -18.86
N PRO A 486 -21.50 24.01 -19.83
CA PRO A 486 -21.76 25.41 -19.55
C PRO A 486 -23.21 25.56 -19.09
N ILE A 487 -23.42 26.30 -18.00
CA ILE A 487 -24.77 26.72 -17.60
C ILE A 487 -25.26 27.64 -18.72
N GLU A 488 -26.42 27.33 -19.31
CA GLU A 488 -26.98 28.08 -20.43
C GLU A 488 -27.11 29.57 -20.08
N HIS A 489 -26.12 30.35 -20.49
CA HIS A 489 -26.29 31.77 -20.73
C HIS A 489 -26.71 31.89 -22.19
N PRO A 490 -27.77 32.67 -22.52
CA PRO A 490 -28.19 32.85 -23.89
C PRO A 490 -26.96 33.24 -24.70
N ARG A 491 -26.68 32.50 -25.79
CA ARG A 491 -25.55 32.75 -26.68
C ARG A 491 -25.60 34.22 -27.08
N MET A 492 -24.80 35.05 -26.42
CA MET A 492 -24.71 36.45 -26.78
C MET A 492 -24.09 36.48 -28.17
N ASN A 493 -24.75 37.18 -29.09
CA ASN A 493 -24.21 37.40 -30.43
C ASN A 493 -22.84 38.08 -30.27
N PHE A 494 -21.77 37.32 -30.44
CA PHE A 494 -20.38 37.82 -30.34
C PHE A 494 -20.11 39.00 -31.28
N ARG A 495 -20.93 39.18 -32.32
CA ARG A 495 -21.04 40.39 -33.13
C ARG A 495 -22.27 41.18 -32.70
N SER A 496 -22.15 41.97 -31.64
CA SER A 496 -23.11 43.05 -31.45
C SER A 496 -22.88 44.07 -32.57
N LYS A 497 -23.95 44.65 -33.13
CA LYS A 497 -23.84 45.79 -34.05
C LYS A 497 -22.98 46.92 -33.45
N THR A 498 -22.91 46.98 -32.12
CA THR A 498 -22.08 47.94 -31.40
C THR A 498 -20.58 47.68 -31.56
N ILE A 499 -20.10 46.42 -31.54
CA ILE A 499 -18.68 46.12 -31.81
C ILE A 499 -18.30 46.56 -33.22
N GLU A 500 -19.14 46.27 -34.21
CA GLU A 500 -18.90 46.68 -35.61
C GLU A 500 -18.88 48.21 -35.73
N LYS A 501 -19.82 48.92 -35.08
CA LYS A 501 -19.81 50.38 -35.00
C LYS A 501 -18.53 50.91 -34.35
N CYS A 502 -18.06 50.31 -33.26
CA CYS A 502 -16.83 50.71 -32.60
C CYS A 502 -15.59 50.49 -33.49
N ILE A 503 -15.51 49.35 -34.18
CA ILE A 503 -14.42 49.07 -35.14
C ILE A 503 -14.42 50.13 -36.25
N LEU A 504 -15.58 50.45 -36.82
CA LEU A 504 -15.72 51.48 -37.86
C LEU A 504 -15.30 52.88 -37.34
N LEU A 505 -15.63 53.22 -36.10
CA LEU A 505 -15.21 54.49 -35.47
C LEU A 505 -13.68 54.53 -35.24
N VAL A 506 -13.07 53.39 -34.89
CA VAL A 506 -11.61 53.26 -34.75
C VAL A 506 -10.90 53.38 -36.11
N GLU A 507 -11.51 52.89 -37.19
CA GLU A 507 -11.01 53.03 -38.57
C GLU A 507 -11.09 54.47 -39.07
N LYS A 508 -12.11 55.23 -38.64
CA LYS A 508 -12.29 56.66 -38.94
C LYS A 508 -11.47 57.59 -38.04
N ASP A 509 -10.59 57.04 -37.21
CA ASP A 509 -9.75 57.75 -36.22
C ASP A 509 -10.52 58.57 -35.16
N GLN A 510 -11.82 58.29 -34.99
CA GLN A 510 -12.68 58.89 -33.97
C GLN A 510 -12.53 58.17 -32.61
N ASN A 511 -11.29 58.11 -32.13
CA ASN A 511 -10.89 57.24 -31.00
C ASN A 511 -11.60 57.59 -29.67
N LEU A 512 -11.91 58.87 -29.41
CA LEU A 512 -12.60 59.30 -28.19
C LEU A 512 -14.09 58.93 -28.18
N GLU A 513 -14.75 59.01 -29.33
CA GLU A 513 -16.16 58.64 -29.47
C GLU A 513 -16.32 57.12 -29.36
N ALA A 514 -15.43 56.36 -30.00
CA ALA A 514 -15.37 54.90 -29.87
C ALA A 514 -15.19 54.46 -28.40
N LEU A 515 -14.36 55.18 -27.65
CA LEU A 515 -14.09 54.91 -26.24
C LEU A 515 -15.33 55.13 -25.36
N GLN A 516 -16.07 56.23 -25.57
CA GLN A 516 -17.32 56.48 -24.83
C GLN A 516 -18.38 55.41 -25.11
N VAL A 517 -18.50 54.95 -26.36
CA VAL A 517 -19.44 53.88 -26.71
C VAL A 517 -19.04 52.57 -26.05
N LEU A 518 -17.75 52.22 -26.08
CA LEU A 518 -17.24 51.00 -25.45
C LEU A 518 -17.36 51.01 -23.93
N GLU A 519 -17.05 52.12 -23.26
CA GLU A 519 -17.15 52.22 -21.79
C GLU A 519 -18.62 52.12 -21.33
N LYS A 520 -19.57 52.69 -22.09
CA LYS A 520 -21.01 52.54 -21.83
C LYS A 520 -21.48 51.09 -22.00
N GLU A 521 -21.06 50.43 -23.07
CA GLU A 521 -21.42 49.03 -23.31
C GLU A 521 -20.78 48.09 -22.30
N LEU A 522 -19.53 48.35 -21.90
CA LEU A 522 -18.83 47.52 -20.92
C LEU A 522 -19.48 47.59 -19.53
N ALA A 523 -20.16 48.69 -19.19
CA ALA A 523 -20.96 48.80 -17.98
C ALA A 523 -22.20 47.88 -18.01
N ILE A 524 -22.65 47.46 -19.20
CA ILE A 524 -23.79 46.58 -19.43
C ILE A 524 -23.30 45.14 -19.64
N GLU A 525 -22.30 44.93 -20.50
CA GLU A 525 -21.76 43.64 -20.92
C GLU A 525 -20.22 43.63 -20.80
N ASN A 526 -19.70 43.05 -19.71
CA ASN A 526 -18.25 42.96 -19.46
C ASN A 526 -17.65 41.59 -19.79
N GLU A 527 -18.45 40.64 -20.28
CA GLU A 527 -18.04 39.24 -20.43
C GLU A 527 -17.53 38.88 -21.83
N ASN A 528 -17.78 39.72 -22.82
CA ASN A 528 -17.31 39.48 -24.18
C ASN A 528 -15.85 39.91 -24.35
N PRO A 529 -14.91 38.99 -24.66
CA PRO A 529 -13.50 39.31 -24.82
C PRO A 529 -13.24 40.33 -25.93
N LEU A 530 -14.09 40.43 -26.96
CA LEU A 530 -13.85 41.33 -28.08
C LEU A 530 -13.90 42.81 -27.65
N PHE A 531 -14.78 43.18 -26.73
CA PHE A 531 -14.82 44.55 -26.19
C PHE A 531 -13.50 44.93 -25.53
N TRP A 532 -12.97 44.05 -24.68
CA TRP A 532 -11.68 44.25 -24.02
C TRP A 532 -10.50 44.32 -25.00
N LYS A 533 -10.56 43.54 -26.09
CA LYS A 533 -9.55 43.60 -27.16
C LYS A 533 -9.54 44.95 -27.87
N VAL A 534 -10.71 45.51 -28.19
CA VAL A 534 -10.82 46.82 -28.84
C VAL A 534 -10.44 47.95 -27.87
N LEU A 535 -10.87 47.87 -26.60
CA LEU A 535 -10.47 48.82 -25.56
C LEU A 535 -8.95 48.85 -25.37
N TYR A 536 -8.29 47.69 -25.34
CA TYR A 536 -6.83 47.60 -25.32
C TYR A 536 -6.21 48.36 -26.51
N GLN A 537 -6.72 48.18 -27.73
CA GLN A 537 -6.19 48.84 -28.92
C GLN A 537 -6.34 50.37 -28.83
N LEU A 538 -7.49 50.85 -28.36
CA LEU A 538 -7.76 52.28 -28.17
C LEU A 538 -6.88 52.90 -27.09
N TYR A 539 -6.83 52.32 -25.89
CA TYR A 539 -5.99 52.83 -24.81
C TYR A 539 -4.51 52.84 -25.20
N ARG A 540 -4.06 51.82 -25.95
CA ARG A 540 -2.70 51.79 -26.50
C ARG A 540 -2.45 52.92 -27.50
N LYS A 541 -3.38 53.17 -28.44
CA LYS A 541 -3.27 54.27 -29.41
C LYS A 541 -3.24 55.64 -28.70
N LEU A 542 -4.04 55.81 -27.65
CA LEU A 542 -4.13 57.04 -26.86
C LEU A 542 -2.98 57.22 -25.84
N GLY A 543 -2.01 56.30 -25.80
CA GLY A 543 -0.89 56.36 -24.85
C GLY A 543 -1.28 56.11 -23.38
N ARG A 544 -2.50 55.66 -23.11
CA ARG A 544 -2.99 55.34 -21.76
C ARG A 544 -2.54 53.95 -21.34
N TYR A 545 -1.24 53.80 -21.08
CA TYR A 545 -0.60 52.49 -20.82
C TYR A 545 -1.21 51.73 -19.64
N SER A 546 -1.58 52.43 -18.57
CA SER A 546 -2.21 51.83 -17.38
C SER A 546 -3.50 51.08 -17.72
N LEU A 547 -4.45 51.79 -18.33
CA LEU A 547 -5.75 51.25 -18.74
C LEU A 547 -5.61 50.20 -19.85
N ALA A 548 -4.64 50.37 -20.76
CA ALA A 548 -4.35 49.36 -21.77
C ALA A 548 -3.89 48.04 -21.14
N GLY A 549 -3.08 48.09 -20.08
CA GLY A 549 -2.70 46.91 -19.31
C GLY A 549 -3.90 46.24 -18.63
N GLN A 550 -4.77 47.02 -17.99
CA GLN A 550 -6.00 46.51 -17.36
C GLN A 550 -6.94 45.85 -18.37
N ALA A 551 -7.14 46.47 -19.54
CA ALA A 551 -7.94 45.88 -20.60
C ALA A 551 -7.35 44.56 -21.14
N ALA A 552 -6.03 44.50 -21.29
CA ALA A 552 -5.34 43.26 -21.70
C ALA A 552 -5.45 42.16 -20.63
N GLU A 553 -5.40 42.51 -19.35
CA GLU A 553 -5.60 41.58 -18.24
C GLU A 553 -7.04 41.04 -18.23
N SER A 554 -8.05 41.91 -18.30
CA SER A 554 -9.47 41.52 -18.36
C SER A 554 -9.76 40.59 -19.54
N PHE A 555 -9.23 40.91 -20.73
CA PHE A 555 -9.27 40.01 -21.88
C PHE A 555 -8.67 38.64 -21.55
N SER A 556 -7.47 38.64 -20.97
CA SER A 556 -6.71 37.42 -20.67
C SER A 556 -7.37 36.57 -19.59
N ASN A 557 -8.21 37.15 -18.75
CA ASN A 557 -9.00 36.41 -17.77
C ASN A 557 -10.23 35.75 -18.43
N LEU A 558 -10.80 36.33 -19.49
CA LEU A 558 -11.93 35.75 -20.22
C LEU A 558 -11.48 34.73 -21.28
N HIS A 559 -10.35 34.99 -21.93
CA HIS A 559 -9.77 34.16 -22.98
C HIS A 559 -8.31 33.78 -22.64
N PRO A 560 -8.13 32.89 -21.63
CA PRO A 560 -6.82 32.57 -21.08
C PRO A 560 -5.86 31.92 -22.06
N SER A 561 -6.32 31.25 -23.12
CA SER A 561 -5.42 30.68 -24.16
C SER A 561 -4.66 31.74 -24.97
N GLY A 562 -5.08 33.01 -24.92
CA GLY A 562 -4.50 34.11 -25.70
C GLY A 562 -3.17 34.65 -25.13
N LEU A 563 -2.09 33.86 -25.18
CA LEU A 563 -0.78 34.23 -24.61
C LEU A 563 -0.25 35.59 -25.10
N GLN A 564 -0.52 35.95 -26.36
CA GLN A 564 -0.12 37.23 -26.92
C GLN A 564 -0.75 38.42 -26.18
N MET A 565 -2.00 38.30 -25.72
CA MET A 565 -2.63 39.41 -24.99
C MET A 565 -2.04 39.55 -23.59
N ILE A 566 -1.70 38.44 -22.93
CA ILE A 566 -0.99 38.47 -21.64
C ILE A 566 0.34 39.21 -21.83
N TRP A 567 1.09 38.87 -22.88
CA TRP A 567 2.36 39.53 -23.21
C TRP A 567 2.19 41.03 -23.51
N ASN A 568 1.15 41.38 -24.26
CA ASN A 568 0.82 42.77 -24.52
C ASN A 568 0.56 43.54 -23.22
N GLY A 569 -0.17 42.92 -22.27
CA GLY A 569 -0.42 43.45 -20.93
C GLY A 569 0.87 43.69 -20.15
N VAL A 570 1.79 42.72 -20.13
CA VAL A 570 3.13 42.87 -19.50
C VAL A 570 3.83 44.13 -20.01
N ILE A 571 3.86 44.34 -21.33
CA ILE A 571 4.51 45.51 -21.93
C ILE A 571 3.81 46.81 -21.51
N GLN A 572 2.47 46.86 -21.49
CA GLN A 572 1.75 48.07 -21.13
C GLN A 572 1.93 48.44 -19.66
N TYR A 573 1.81 47.47 -18.75
CA TYR A 573 2.07 47.68 -17.33
C TYR A 573 3.53 48.10 -17.06
N ALA A 574 4.49 47.48 -17.74
CA ALA A 574 5.90 47.88 -17.65
C ALA A 574 6.16 49.31 -18.15
N LYS A 575 5.45 49.76 -19.20
CA LYS A 575 5.51 51.16 -19.69
C LYS A 575 4.82 52.14 -18.74
N ALA A 576 3.76 51.72 -18.07
CA ALA A 576 3.02 52.52 -17.10
C ALA A 576 3.75 52.66 -15.74
N GLY A 577 4.84 51.91 -15.52
CA GLY A 577 5.53 51.87 -14.22
C GLY A 577 4.86 50.97 -13.17
N MET A 578 3.81 50.23 -13.55
CA MET A 578 3.12 49.23 -12.72
C MET A 578 3.92 47.92 -12.75
N ILE A 579 4.99 47.88 -11.94
CA ILE A 579 5.98 46.80 -12.00
C ILE A 579 5.43 45.48 -11.45
N GLU A 580 4.66 45.49 -10.36
CA GLU A 580 4.15 44.25 -9.74
C GLU A 580 3.12 43.55 -10.64
N GLU A 581 2.21 44.30 -11.25
CA GLU A 581 1.23 43.80 -12.19
C GLU A 581 1.90 43.26 -13.47
N ALA A 582 2.96 43.93 -13.94
CA ALA A 582 3.77 43.44 -15.04
C ALA A 582 4.47 42.11 -14.69
N ILE A 583 4.99 41.98 -13.46
CA ILE A 583 5.60 40.73 -12.98
C ILE A 583 4.56 39.63 -12.92
N ASP A 584 3.39 39.88 -12.34
CA ASP A 584 2.34 38.86 -12.22
C ASP A 584 1.89 38.34 -13.60
N LEU A 585 1.70 39.22 -14.59
CA LEU A 585 1.37 38.78 -15.95
C LEU A 585 2.52 38.04 -16.64
N ALA A 586 3.77 38.46 -16.40
CA ALA A 586 4.94 37.82 -16.99
C ALA A 586 5.20 36.43 -16.39
N GLU A 587 4.95 36.27 -15.09
CA GLU A 587 5.00 34.99 -14.39
C GLU A 587 3.97 34.00 -14.94
N ARG A 588 2.75 34.45 -15.29
CA ARG A 588 1.75 33.59 -15.96
C ARG A 588 2.28 33.01 -17.27
N LEU A 589 2.96 33.82 -18.08
CA LEU A 589 3.56 33.36 -19.33
C LEU A 589 4.70 32.39 -19.07
N TYR A 590 5.57 32.75 -18.13
CA TYR A 590 6.72 31.94 -17.79
C TYR A 590 6.33 30.55 -17.25
N SER A 591 5.30 30.49 -16.39
CA SER A 591 4.75 29.22 -15.89
C SER A 591 4.19 28.30 -16.96
N ARG A 592 3.61 28.86 -18.03
CA ARG A 592 3.00 28.07 -19.12
C ARG A 592 4.01 27.69 -20.20
N LYS A 593 4.99 28.58 -20.43
CA LYS A 593 6.00 28.49 -21.49
C LYS A 593 7.36 28.93 -20.95
N PRO A 594 8.04 28.07 -20.17
CA PRO A 594 9.30 28.43 -19.52
C PRO A 594 10.44 28.73 -20.50
N ASP A 595 10.36 28.20 -21.72
CA ASP A 595 11.45 28.25 -22.71
C ASP A 595 11.47 29.55 -23.54
N VAL A 596 10.53 30.48 -23.29
CA VAL A 596 10.36 31.69 -24.11
C VAL A 596 11.32 32.79 -23.67
N LEU A 597 12.48 32.88 -24.35
CA LEU A 597 13.55 33.84 -24.05
C LEU A 597 13.09 35.31 -23.91
N PRO A 598 12.18 35.86 -24.74
CA PRO A 598 11.67 37.22 -24.55
C PRO A 598 11.02 37.46 -23.18
N VAL A 599 10.27 36.47 -22.66
CA VAL A 599 9.58 36.57 -21.37
C VAL A 599 10.60 36.62 -20.24
N LEU A 600 11.59 35.73 -20.26
CA LEU A 600 12.69 35.71 -19.28
C LEU A 600 13.44 37.05 -19.24
N LYS A 601 13.79 37.60 -20.41
CA LYS A 601 14.51 38.88 -20.51
C LYS A 601 13.72 40.04 -19.88
N VAL A 602 12.40 40.06 -20.03
CA VAL A 602 11.55 41.06 -19.40
C VAL A 602 11.43 40.82 -17.90
N LEU A 603 11.23 39.57 -17.45
CA LEU A 603 11.18 39.21 -16.04
C LEU A 603 12.45 39.61 -15.28
N ILE A 604 13.64 39.36 -15.85
CA ILE A 604 14.92 39.77 -15.24
C ILE A 604 14.94 41.28 -14.99
N LYS A 605 14.53 42.09 -15.98
CA LYS A 605 14.47 43.55 -15.85
C LYS A 605 13.45 44.00 -14.81
N LEU A 606 12.28 43.35 -14.79
CA LEU A 606 11.22 43.68 -13.84
C LEU A 606 11.65 43.33 -12.41
N TYR A 607 12.29 42.17 -12.19
CA TYR A 607 12.79 41.77 -10.87
C TYR A 607 13.92 42.66 -10.35
N GLN A 608 14.80 43.14 -11.22
CA GLN A 608 15.80 44.15 -10.86
C GLN A 608 15.14 45.45 -10.43
N LYS A 609 14.12 45.92 -11.16
CA LYS A 609 13.35 47.13 -10.82
C LYS A 609 12.56 46.99 -9.52
N SER A 610 12.00 45.80 -9.25
CA SER A 610 11.24 45.51 -8.04
C SER A 610 12.12 45.16 -6.81
N LYS A 611 13.44 45.33 -6.91
CA LYS A 611 14.41 45.00 -5.84
C LYS A 611 14.34 43.54 -5.35
N ARG A 612 14.12 42.58 -6.27
CA ARG A 612 14.14 41.12 -6.00
C ARG A 612 15.35 40.45 -6.67
N PRO A 613 16.59 40.71 -6.21
CA PRO A 613 17.80 40.28 -6.90
C PRO A 613 17.96 38.75 -6.96
N GLU A 614 17.52 38.02 -5.95
CA GLU A 614 17.63 36.55 -5.94
C GLU A 614 16.79 35.89 -7.04
N ARG A 615 15.55 36.33 -7.22
CA ARG A 615 14.72 35.86 -8.35
C ARG A 615 15.30 36.28 -9.69
N ALA A 616 15.90 37.46 -9.79
CA ALA A 616 16.55 37.87 -11.02
C ALA A 616 17.72 36.93 -11.38
N LYS A 617 18.55 36.53 -10.40
CA LYS A 617 19.66 35.58 -10.60
C LYS A 617 19.18 34.21 -11.06
N GLU A 618 18.10 33.69 -10.44
CA GLU A 618 17.48 32.42 -10.82
C GLU A 618 17.00 32.44 -12.28
N VAL A 619 16.29 33.50 -12.69
CA VAL A 619 15.82 33.61 -14.08
C VAL A 619 16.99 33.81 -15.06
N VAL A 620 18.06 34.49 -14.64
CA VAL A 620 19.29 34.66 -15.45
C VAL A 620 19.97 33.32 -15.71
N SER A 621 20.12 32.44 -14.71
CA SER A 621 20.77 31.13 -14.91
C SER A 621 20.00 30.28 -15.91
N ILE A 622 18.67 30.27 -15.81
CA ILE A 622 17.76 29.56 -16.74
C ILE A 622 17.87 30.16 -18.15
N TYR A 623 17.86 31.49 -18.27
CA TYR A 623 18.02 32.18 -19.55
C TYR A 623 19.33 31.79 -20.25
N HIS A 624 20.43 31.69 -19.51
CA HIS A 624 21.72 31.25 -20.07
C HIS A 624 21.71 29.78 -20.48
N LYS A 625 21.16 28.88 -19.65
CA LYS A 625 21.02 27.44 -19.95
C LYS A 625 20.25 27.21 -21.24
N LEU A 626 19.14 27.91 -21.43
CA LEU A 626 18.33 27.81 -22.66
C LEU A 626 19.05 28.40 -23.87
N LYS A 627 19.67 29.57 -23.72
CA LYS A 627 20.40 30.22 -24.81
C LYS A 627 21.57 29.38 -25.31
N SER A 628 22.28 28.68 -24.42
CA SER A 628 23.36 27.75 -24.79
C SER A 628 22.88 26.48 -25.47
N SER A 629 21.62 26.05 -25.23
CA SER A 629 21.05 24.86 -25.89
C SER A 629 20.51 25.13 -27.29
N THR A 630 20.28 26.41 -27.64
CA THR A 630 19.78 26.84 -28.96
C THR A 630 20.88 27.26 -29.95
N ASN A 631 22.12 27.39 -29.47
CA ASN A 631 23.32 27.61 -30.30
C ASN A 631 24.05 26.28 -30.48
#